data_AF-A0A6G0Y5D6-F1
#
_entry.id   AF-A0A6G0Y5D6-F1
#
_cell.length_a   1.000
_cell.length_b   1.000
_cell.length_c   1.000
_cell.angle_alpha   90.00
_cell.angle_beta   90.00
_cell.angle_gamma   90.00
#
_symmetry.space_group_name_H-M   'P 1'
#
loop_
_entity.id
_entity.type
_entity.pdbx_description
1 polymer ?
#
loop_
_entity_poly.entity_id
_entity_poly.type
_entity_poly.pdbx_seq_one_letter_code
_entity_poly.pdbx_strand_id
1 'polypeptide(L)'
;MANQLIDFTTFFMDSNVFISVGLDASVLLNCVVHINVNSKCVKMSIEFFNHLLSLLENLNFSRPEYLHTDEYKIITVLQCRGVNIVSIKCLLDDQSVNLCEENVSYLLQTKNAIQ
;
A
#
# COMPACT_ATOMS: atom_id res chain seq x y z
N MET A 1 -20.55 -7.66 -3.01
CA MET A 1 -20.11 -6.79 -4.11
C MET A 1 -19.53 -5.50 -3.53
N ALA A 2 -18.40 -5.60 -2.83
CA ALA A 2 -17.79 -4.47 -2.12
C ALA A 2 -16.32 -4.39 -2.55
N ASN A 3 -15.82 -3.18 -2.84
CA ASN A 3 -14.46 -2.84 -3.33
C ASN A 3 -14.28 -2.66 -4.84
N GLN A 4 -15.32 -2.29 -5.59
CA GLN A 4 -15.10 -1.75 -6.93
C GLN A 4 -14.89 -0.25 -6.85
N LEU A 5 -13.68 0.19 -7.20
CA LEU A 5 -13.42 1.58 -7.52
C LEU A 5 -14.18 1.96 -8.80
N ILE A 6 -14.62 3.20 -8.88
CA ILE A 6 -15.19 3.82 -10.08
C ILE A 6 -14.07 4.55 -10.80
N ASP A 7 -14.05 4.46 -12.14
CA ASP A 7 -13.08 5.16 -13.00
C ASP A 7 -11.63 5.01 -12.50
N PHE A 8 -11.15 3.76 -12.49
CA PHE A 8 -9.89 3.42 -11.85
C PHE A 8 -8.83 2.98 -12.85
N THR A 9 -7.59 3.29 -12.51
CA THR A 9 -6.39 2.79 -13.19
C THR A 9 -5.70 1.75 -12.31
N THR A 10 -5.24 0.65 -12.89
CA THR A 10 -4.51 -0.40 -12.17
C THR A 10 -3.09 -0.54 -12.67
N PHE A 11 -2.14 -0.53 -11.75
CA PHE A 11 -0.71 -0.73 -11.98
C PHE A 11 -0.30 -2.09 -11.42
N PHE A 12 0.12 -2.99 -12.30
CA PHE A 12 0.57 -4.32 -11.91
C PHE A 12 2.08 -4.30 -11.59
N MET A 13 2.43 -4.66 -10.36
CA MET A 13 3.83 -4.81 -9.92
C MET A 13 4.29 -6.27 -10.05
N ASP A 14 3.38 -7.21 -9.80
CA ASP A 14 3.57 -8.65 -9.99
C ASP A 14 2.18 -9.31 -10.21
N SER A 15 2.18 -10.59 -10.56
CA SER A 15 1.06 -11.52 -10.72
C SER A 15 -0.01 -11.38 -9.64
N ASN A 16 0.39 -11.17 -8.39
CA ASN A 16 -0.50 -11.08 -7.23
C ASN A 16 -0.39 -9.76 -6.47
N VAL A 17 0.33 -8.78 -7.03
CA VAL A 17 0.61 -7.50 -6.38
C VAL A 17 0.31 -6.36 -7.35
N PHE A 18 -0.72 -5.58 -7.04
CA PHE A 18 -1.14 -4.48 -7.90
C PHE A 18 -1.75 -3.34 -7.09
N ILE A 19 -1.66 -2.13 -7.67
CA ILE A 19 -2.21 -0.91 -7.11
C ILE A 19 -3.38 -0.49 -7.97
N SER A 20 -4.52 -0.17 -7.38
CA SER A 20 -5.63 0.46 -8.09
C SER A 20 -5.86 1.86 -7.53
N VAL A 21 -5.95 2.85 -8.40
CA VAL A 21 -6.23 4.25 -8.05
C VAL A 21 -7.52 4.65 -8.73
N GLY A 22 -8.49 5.17 -7.97
CA GLY A 22 -9.80 5.53 -8.50
C GLY A 22 -10.74 6.06 -7.43
N LEU A 23 -12.00 6.27 -7.78
CA LEU A 23 -13.00 6.86 -6.87
C LEU A 23 -13.67 5.77 -6.03
N ASP A 24 -13.73 5.93 -4.72
CA ASP A 24 -14.48 5.02 -3.84
C ASP A 24 -15.87 5.60 -3.50
N ALA A 25 -16.91 4.90 -3.95
CA ALA A 25 -18.30 5.26 -3.68
C ALA A 25 -18.65 5.28 -2.18
N SER A 26 -17.93 4.53 -1.36
CA SER A 26 -18.12 4.50 0.10
C SER A 26 -17.53 5.72 0.80
N VAL A 27 -16.65 6.47 0.13
CA VAL A 27 -15.96 7.64 0.68
C VAL A 27 -16.33 8.89 -0.13
N LEU A 28 -17.62 9.08 -0.42
CA LEU A 28 -18.15 10.26 -1.14
C LEU A 28 -17.48 10.50 -2.51
N LEU A 29 -17.08 9.43 -3.20
CA LEU A 29 -16.33 9.50 -4.46
C LEU A 29 -14.96 10.19 -4.33
N ASN A 30 -14.34 10.13 -3.15
CA ASN A 30 -12.95 10.54 -3.00
C ASN A 30 -12.04 9.58 -3.77
N CYS A 31 -10.97 10.14 -4.35
CA CYS A 31 -9.91 9.35 -4.94
C CYS A 31 -9.13 8.63 -3.84
N VAL A 32 -9.01 7.31 -3.98
CA VAL A 32 -8.30 6.45 -3.03
C VAL A 32 -7.33 5.54 -3.77
N VAL A 33 -6.38 5.02 -3.02
CA VAL A 33 -5.42 4.02 -3.47
C VAL A 33 -5.71 2.70 -2.75
N HIS A 34 -5.82 1.63 -3.54
CA HIS A 34 -5.92 0.26 -3.07
C HIS A 34 -4.62 -0.46 -3.38
N ILE A 35 -3.87 -0.87 -2.36
CA ILE A 35 -2.75 -1.80 -2.52
C ILE A 35 -3.27 -3.21 -2.32
N ASN A 36 -3.19 -4.04 -3.36
CA ASN A 36 -3.69 -5.41 -3.36
C ASN A 36 -2.52 -6.39 -3.38
N VAL A 37 -2.54 -7.36 -2.44
CA VAL A 37 -1.56 -8.44 -2.35
C VAL A 37 -2.27 -9.75 -2.01
N ASN A 38 -2.16 -10.77 -2.87
CA ASN A 38 -2.68 -12.12 -2.62
C ASN A 38 -4.14 -12.13 -2.10
N SER A 39 -5.03 -11.38 -2.77
CA SER A 39 -6.45 -11.19 -2.40
C SER A 39 -6.75 -10.35 -1.15
N LYS A 40 -5.72 -9.83 -0.47
CA LYS A 40 -5.88 -8.82 0.58
C LYS A 40 -5.72 -7.43 0.00
N CYS A 41 -6.42 -6.46 0.60
CA CYS A 41 -6.42 -5.07 0.14
C CYS A 41 -6.29 -4.14 1.35
N VAL A 42 -5.39 -3.17 1.26
CA VAL A 42 -5.38 -2.01 2.16
C VAL A 42 -5.76 -0.78 1.34
N LYS A 43 -6.81 -0.09 1.79
CA LYS A 43 -7.30 1.16 1.23
C LYS A 43 -6.70 2.34 1.95
N MET A 44 -6.31 3.39 1.24
CA MET A 44 -5.76 4.63 1.81
C MET A 44 -6.09 5.84 0.92
N SER A 45 -6.05 7.05 1.47
CA SER A 45 -6.11 8.25 0.63
C SER A 45 -4.85 8.42 -0.23
N ILE A 46 -4.95 9.29 -1.23
CA ILE A 46 -3.80 9.74 -2.04
C ILE A 46 -2.76 10.47 -1.17
N GLU A 47 -3.20 11.26 -0.21
CA GLU A 47 -2.33 12.02 0.70
C GLU A 47 -1.50 11.06 1.56
N PHE A 48 -2.17 10.07 2.15
CA PHE A 48 -1.49 9.01 2.88
C PHE A 48 -0.55 8.21 1.98
N PHE A 49 -0.97 7.87 0.76
CA PHE A 49 -0.13 7.13 -0.17
C PHE A 49 1.16 7.90 -0.51
N ASN A 50 1.09 9.21 -0.74
CA ASN A 50 2.27 10.05 -0.97
C ASN A 50 3.20 10.11 0.26
N HIS A 51 2.62 10.19 1.46
CA HIS A 51 3.40 10.12 2.70
C HIS A 51 4.07 8.75 2.87
N LEU A 52 3.33 7.66 2.62
CA LEU A 52 3.85 6.28 2.61
C LEU A 52 5.04 6.15 1.66
N LEU A 53 4.93 6.64 0.42
CA LEU A 53 6.04 6.60 -0.53
C LEU A 53 7.28 7.32 0.01
N SER A 54 7.10 8.49 0.63
CA SER A 54 8.20 9.25 1.23
C SER A 54 8.85 8.51 2.41
N LEU A 55 8.06 7.78 3.20
CA LEU A 55 8.59 6.91 4.26
C LEU A 55 9.36 5.72 3.69
N LEU A 56 8.84 5.10 2.63
CA LEU A 56 9.46 3.94 1.99
C LEU A 56 10.79 4.29 1.30
N GLU A 57 10.94 5.51 0.76
CA GLU A 57 12.22 6.01 0.20
C GLU A 57 13.34 6.05 1.25
N ASN A 58 12.98 6.29 2.52
CA ASN A 58 13.94 6.40 3.63
C ASN A 58 14.06 5.12 4.45
N LEU A 59 13.30 4.07 4.10
CA LEU A 59 13.17 2.87 4.89
C LEU A 59 14.43 2.01 4.80
N ASN A 60 14.94 1.58 5.95
CA ASN A 60 16.05 0.64 5.98
C ASN A 60 15.53 -0.80 6.10
N PHE A 61 15.49 -1.51 4.96
CA PHE A 61 15.05 -2.91 4.91
C PHE A 61 15.90 -3.89 5.72
N SER A 62 17.07 -3.49 6.23
CA SER A 62 17.95 -4.39 6.98
C SER A 62 17.48 -4.70 8.40
N ARG A 63 16.55 -3.93 8.97
CA ARG A 63 16.08 -4.12 10.36
C ARG A 63 14.58 -3.93 10.49
N PRO A 64 13.93 -4.66 11.42
CA PRO A 64 12.55 -4.38 11.77
C PRO A 64 12.39 -2.94 12.28
N GLU A 65 11.39 -2.24 11.76
CA GLU A 65 11.11 -0.84 12.08
C GLU A 65 9.61 -0.62 12.11
N TYR A 66 9.11 0.14 13.09
CA TYR A 66 7.70 0.48 13.22
C TYR A 66 7.50 1.94 12.86
N LEU A 67 6.66 2.19 11.86
CA LEU A 67 6.27 3.52 11.43
C LEU A 67 4.76 3.65 11.69
N HIS A 68 4.42 4.43 12.71
CA HIS A 68 3.04 4.86 12.93
C HIS A 68 2.72 5.99 11.96
N THR A 69 1.58 5.84 11.30
CA THR A 69 1.14 6.80 10.28
C THR A 69 -0.31 7.18 10.49
N ASP A 70 -0.71 8.25 9.81
CA ASP A 70 -2.08 8.73 9.80
C ASP A 70 -3.08 7.67 9.27
N GLU A 71 -4.37 7.96 9.30
CA GLU A 71 -5.44 7.03 8.87
C GLU A 71 -5.50 5.66 9.58
N TYR A 72 -5.01 5.57 10.82
CA TYR A 72 -5.03 4.32 11.60
C TYR A 72 -4.32 3.16 10.90
N LYS A 73 -3.19 3.47 10.26
CA LYS A 73 -2.34 2.48 9.59
C LYS A 73 -1.01 2.33 10.30
N ILE A 74 -0.55 1.09 10.36
CA ILE A 74 0.78 0.74 10.87
C ILE A 74 1.59 0.18 9.71
N ILE A 75 2.77 0.73 9.51
CA ILE A 75 3.76 0.20 8.59
C ILE A 75 4.85 -0.44 9.43
N THR A 76 5.25 -1.67 9.10
CA THR A 76 6.25 -2.40 9.86
C THR A 76 7.18 -3.16 8.91
N VAL A 77 8.49 -2.98 9.06
CA VAL A 77 9.46 -3.93 8.48
C VAL A 77 9.54 -5.13 9.40
N LEU A 78 9.36 -6.34 8.87
CA LEU A 78 9.47 -7.56 9.65
C LEU A 78 10.12 -8.67 8.85
N GLN A 79 10.80 -9.59 9.53
CA GLN A 79 11.47 -10.71 8.90
C GLN A 79 10.51 -11.90 8.81
N CYS A 80 10.23 -12.37 7.60
CA CYS A 80 9.44 -13.55 7.31
C CYS A 80 10.29 -14.55 6.52
N ARG A 81 10.52 -15.73 7.11
CA ARG A 81 11.30 -16.83 6.48
C ARG A 81 12.70 -16.40 6.01
N GLY A 82 13.36 -15.53 6.77
CA GLY A 82 14.68 -15.00 6.45
C GLY A 82 14.68 -13.80 5.50
N VAL A 83 13.52 -13.41 4.97
CA VAL A 83 13.37 -12.27 4.06
C VAL A 83 12.70 -11.11 4.79
N ASN A 84 13.22 -9.90 4.64
CA ASN A 84 12.60 -8.70 5.21
C ASN A 84 11.48 -8.21 4.28
N ILE A 85 10.32 -7.94 4.86
CA ILE A 85 9.13 -7.49 4.15
C ILE A 85 8.56 -6.26 4.84
N VAL A 86 7.89 -5.41 4.06
CA VAL A 86 7.08 -4.31 4.57
C VAL A 86 5.65 -4.78 4.73
N SER A 87 5.15 -4.76 5.96
CA SER A 87 3.75 -4.98 6.27
C SER A 87 3.05 -3.64 6.42
N ILE A 88 1.95 -3.45 5.71
CA ILE A 88 1.04 -2.31 5.87
C ILE A 88 -0.26 -2.87 6.43
N LYS A 89 -0.60 -2.48 7.66
CA LYS A 89 -1.80 -2.94 8.38
C LYS A 89 -2.78 -1.80 8.59
N CYS A 90 -4.03 -2.00 8.19
CA CYS A 90 -5.16 -1.15 8.56
C CYS A 90 -5.71 -1.63 9.91
N LEU A 91 -5.76 -0.74 10.90
CA LEU A 91 -6.24 -1.07 12.25
C LEU A 91 -7.77 -1.15 12.34
N LEU A 92 -8.49 -0.47 11.45
CA LEU A 92 -9.96 -0.43 11.48
C LEU A 92 -10.58 -1.74 10.99
N ASP A 93 -10.00 -2.34 9.94
CA ASP A 93 -10.61 -3.48 9.24
C ASP A 93 -9.80 -4.78 9.42
N ASP A 94 -8.76 -4.76 10.27
CA ASP A 94 -7.78 -5.83 10.50
C ASP A 94 -7.17 -6.44 9.21
N GLN A 95 -7.12 -5.63 8.14
CA GLN A 95 -6.50 -6.01 6.88
C GLN A 95 -5.02 -5.68 6.87
N SER A 96 -4.21 -6.55 6.28
CA SER A 96 -2.80 -6.28 6.05
C SER A 96 -2.32 -6.78 4.70
N VAL A 97 -1.41 -6.02 4.10
CA VAL A 97 -0.67 -6.42 2.91
C VAL A 97 0.81 -6.46 3.22
N ASN A 98 1.52 -7.39 2.58
CA ASN A 98 2.94 -7.60 2.77
C ASN A 98 3.65 -7.44 1.43
N LEU A 99 4.59 -6.51 1.36
CA LEU A 99 5.35 -6.19 0.16
C LEU A 99 6.82 -6.62 0.37
N CYS A 100 7.41 -7.28 -0.61
CA CYS A 100 8.86 -7.49 -0.60
C CYS A 100 9.59 -6.21 -1.02
N GLU A 101 10.90 -6.20 -0.86
CA GLU A 101 11.76 -5.08 -1.26
C GLU A 101 11.63 -4.74 -2.76
N GLU A 102 11.47 -5.75 -3.62
CA GLU A 102 11.23 -5.54 -5.05
C GLU A 102 9.88 -4.86 -5.30
N ASN A 103 8.81 -5.31 -4.63
CA ASN A 103 7.50 -4.65 -4.74
C ASN A 103 7.55 -3.20 -4.27
N VAL A 104 8.28 -2.90 -3.19
CA VAL A 104 8.46 -1.53 -2.71
C VAL A 104 9.27 -0.70 -3.71
N SER A 105 10.31 -1.27 -4.31
CA SER A 105 11.08 -0.59 -5.36
C SER A 105 10.21 -0.23 -6.57
N TYR A 106 9.34 -1.16 -7.01
CA TYR A 106 8.34 -0.88 -8.05
C TYR A 106 7.32 0.18 -7.62
N LEU A 107 6.82 0.10 -6.38
CA LEU A 107 5.90 1.08 -5.82
C LEU A 107 6.50 2.51 -5.88
N LEU A 108 7.77 2.65 -5.50
CA LEU A 108 8.49 3.92 -5.58
C LEU A 108 8.67 4.41 -7.02
N GLN A 109 8.90 3.51 -7.98
CA GLN A 109 8.95 3.88 -9.40
C GLN A 109 7.59 4.36 -9.94
N THR A 110 6.49 3.77 -9.46
CA THR A 110 5.14 4.19 -9.85
C THR A 110 4.73 5.58 -9.35
N LYS A 111 5.47 6.17 -8.39
CA LYS A 111 5.27 7.54 -7.90
C LYS A 111 5.16 8.56 -9.03
N ASN A 112 6.00 8.43 -10.05
CA ASN A 112 6.02 9.37 -11.20
C ASN A 112 4.90 9.12 -12.21
N ALA A 113 4.23 7.98 -12.15
CA ALA A 113 3.15 7.61 -13.08
C ALA A 113 1.74 7.87 -12.50
N ILE A 114 1.64 8.13 -11.19
CA ILE A 114 0.39 8.37 -10.47
C ILE A 114 0.13 9.88 -10.24
N GLN A 115 1.13 10.74 -10.47
CA GLN A 115 1.00 12.21 -10.45
C GLN A 115 0.37 12.77 -11.72
#